data_AF-A0A396LKE6-F1
#
_entry.id   AF-A0A396LKE6-F1
#
_cell.length_a   1.000
_cell.length_b   1.000
_cell.length_c   1.000
_cell.angle_alpha   90.00
_cell.angle_beta   90.00
_cell.angle_gamma   90.00
#
_symmetry.space_group_name_H-M   'P 1'
#
loop_
_entity.id
_entity.type
_entity.pdbx_description
1 polymer ?
#
loop_
_entity_poly.entity_id
_entity_poly.type
_entity_poly.pdbx_seq_one_letter_code
_entity_poly.pdbx_strand_id
1 'polypeptide(L)'
;MNADERKYLSQEVEMQTQALRKIALWKNCAIAVSTIGMALLYAGIAGAVNQSLFCILGIVIMAVGLFCGLIINLGLKNGRRNVEKMLVVLKGE
;
A
#
# COMPACT_ATOMS: atom_id res chain seq x y z
N MET A 1 -10.72 0.79 32.12
CA MET A 1 -11.39 1.62 31.10
C MET A 1 -12.89 1.68 31.38
N ASN A 2 -13.57 2.81 31.15
CA ASN A 2 -15.03 2.85 31.30
C ASN A 2 -15.74 2.24 30.07
N ALA A 3 -17.06 2.00 30.16
CA ALA A 3 -17.81 1.34 29.09
C ALA A 3 -17.83 2.13 27.77
N ASP A 4 -17.84 3.46 27.86
CA ASP A 4 -17.89 4.36 26.71
C ASP A 4 -16.55 4.41 25.96
N GLU A 5 -15.43 4.49 26.70
CA GLU A 5 -14.06 4.42 26.18
C GLU A 5 -13.83 3.08 25.45
N ARG A 6 -14.30 1.98 26.04
CA ARG A 6 -14.19 0.65 25.43
C ARG A 6 -14.96 0.57 24.11
N LYS A 7 -16.17 1.13 24.08
CA LYS A 7 -17.02 1.17 22.88
C LYS A 7 -16.38 2.02 21.79
N TYR A 8 -15.88 3.20 22.13
CA TYR A 8 -15.17 4.08 21.21
C TYR A 8 -13.92 3.40 20.61
N LEU A 9 -13.08 2.80 21.46
CA LEU A 9 -11.86 2.15 21.03
C LEU A 9 -12.14 0.93 20.13
N SER A 10 -13.21 0.18 20.43
CA SER A 10 -13.66 -0.93 19.60
C SER A 10 -14.11 -0.46 18.21
N GLN A 11 -14.85 0.66 18.14
CA GLN A 11 -15.25 1.27 16.86
C GLN A 11 -14.04 1.78 16.07
N GLU A 12 -13.08 2.43 16.72
CA GLU A 12 -11.86 2.91 16.09
C GLU A 12 -11.02 1.76 15.49
N VAL A 13 -10.89 0.66 16.22
CA VAL A 13 -10.24 -0.57 15.72
C VAL A 13 -10.91 -1.10 14.47
N GLU A 14 -12.24 -1.12 14.44
CA GLU A 14 -12.99 -1.57 13.26
C GLU A 14 -12.75 -0.66 12.06
N MET A 15 -12.89 0.66 12.25
CA MET A 15 -12.67 1.65 11.20
C MET A 15 -11.25 1.58 10.63
N GLN A 16 -10.23 1.53 11.50
CA GLN A 16 -8.84 1.43 11.06
C GLN A 16 -8.56 0.09 10.36
N THR A 17 -9.14 -1.01 10.82
CA THR A 17 -9.01 -2.31 10.15
C THR A 17 -9.58 -2.28 8.73
N GLN A 18 -10.75 -1.66 8.54
CA GLN A 18 -11.35 -1.48 7.22
C GLN A 18 -10.50 -0.56 6.33
N ALA A 19 -9.97 0.53 6.87
CA ALA A 19 -9.07 1.43 6.15
C ALA A 19 -7.78 0.71 5.70
N LEU A 20 -7.15 -0.08 6.58
CA LEU A 20 -5.95 -0.86 6.27
C LEU A 20 -6.21 -1.91 5.17
N ARG A 21 -7.40 -2.51 5.11
CA ARG A 21 -7.78 -3.40 3.99
C ARG A 21 -7.80 -2.65 2.66
N LYS A 22 -8.39 -1.45 2.63
CA LYS A 22 -8.38 -0.60 1.44
C LYS A 22 -6.94 -0.25 1.05
N ILE A 23 -6.13 0.25 1.98
CA ILE A 23 -4.72 0.63 1.73
C ILE A 23 -3.91 -0.57 1.21
N ALA A 24 -4.18 -1.80 1.66
CA ALA A 24 -3.54 -3.00 1.13
C ALA A 24 -3.86 -3.24 -0.36
N LEU A 25 -5.08 -2.95 -0.80
CA LEU A 25 -5.43 -2.97 -2.22
C LEU A 25 -4.66 -1.89 -3.00
N TRP A 26 -4.58 -0.67 -2.47
CA TRP A 26 -3.79 0.41 -3.10
C TRP A 26 -2.30 0.03 -3.26
N LYS A 27 -1.70 -0.66 -2.28
CA LYS A 27 -0.34 -1.19 -2.40
C LYS A 27 -0.22 -2.15 -3.58
N ASN A 28 -1.18 -3.06 -3.72
CA ASN A 28 -1.17 -4.06 -4.78
C ASN A 28 -1.35 -3.38 -6.15
N CYS A 29 -2.20 -2.37 -6.26
CA CYS A 29 -2.32 -1.55 -7.46
C CYS A 29 -0.99 -0.84 -7.81
N ALA A 30 -0.31 -0.26 -6.82
CA ALA A 30 0.99 0.40 -7.04
C ALA A 30 2.05 -0.57 -7.57
N ILE A 31 2.11 -1.80 -7.02
CA ILE A 31 3.00 -2.85 -7.51
C ILE A 31 2.60 -3.29 -8.93
N ALA A 32 1.30 -3.47 -9.21
CA ALA A 32 0.83 -3.85 -10.55
C ALA A 32 1.20 -2.78 -11.61
N VAL A 33 1.04 -1.50 -11.28
CA VAL A 33 1.47 -0.38 -12.13
C VAL A 33 2.98 -0.44 -12.36
N SER A 34 3.77 -0.72 -11.32
CA SER A 34 5.22 -0.91 -11.48
C SER A 34 5.56 -2.04 -12.44
N THR A 35 4.85 -3.17 -12.37
CA THR A 35 5.05 -4.32 -13.27
C THR A 35 4.71 -3.96 -14.72
N ILE A 36 3.67 -3.15 -14.94
CA ILE A 36 3.35 -2.62 -16.28
C ILE A 36 4.50 -1.74 -16.79
N GLY A 37 5.06 -0.87 -15.95
CA GLY A 37 6.25 -0.08 -16.30
C GLY A 37 7.44 -0.95 -16.72
N MET A 38 7.68 -2.05 -15.99
CA MET A 38 8.72 -3.03 -16.34
C MET A 38 8.46 -3.71 -17.68
N ALA A 39 7.21 -4.07 -17.99
CA ALA A 39 6.84 -4.66 -19.28
C ALA A 39 7.05 -3.68 -20.45
N LEU A 40 6.72 -2.40 -20.26
CA LEU A 40 6.96 -1.35 -21.26
C LEU A 40 8.45 -1.13 -21.51
N LEU A 41 9.26 -1.10 -20.45
CA LEU A 41 10.71 -1.01 -20.55
C LEU A 41 11.29 -2.19 -21.34
N TYR A 42 10.85 -3.42 -21.04
CA TYR A 42 11.28 -4.62 -21.76
C TYR A 42 10.90 -4.54 -23.25
N ALA A 43 9.67 -4.14 -23.58
CA ALA A 43 9.23 -3.99 -24.96
C ALA A 43 10.05 -2.94 -25.73
N GLY A 44 10.42 -1.84 -25.08
CA GLY A 44 11.33 -0.83 -25.63
C GLY A 44 12.72 -1.38 -25.90
N ILE A 45 13.33 -2.09 -24.94
CA ILE A 45 14.67 -2.69 -25.07
C ILE A 45 14.71 -3.77 -26.15
N ALA A 46 13.67 -4.60 -26.24
CA ALA A 46 13.56 -5.66 -27.23
C ALA A 46 13.37 -5.15 -28.68
N GLY A 47 13.23 -3.84 -28.89
CA GLY A 47 13.05 -3.24 -30.21
C GLY A 47 11.67 -3.51 -30.83
N ALA A 48 10.69 -3.96 -30.03
CA ALA A 48 9.34 -4.26 -30.51
C ALA A 48 8.50 -3.00 -30.82
N VAL A 49 8.95 -1.84 -30.32
CA VAL A 49 8.27 -0.53 -30.39
C VAL A 49 9.32 0.59 -30.42
N ASN A 50 8.90 1.85 -30.57
CA ASN A 50 9.79 3.02 -30.48
C ASN A 50 10.60 3.01 -29.18
N GLN A 51 11.87 2.61 -29.28
CA GLN A 51 12.77 2.30 -28.18
C GLN A 51 12.88 3.44 -27.16
N SER A 52 13.14 4.67 -27.62
CA SER A 52 13.36 5.81 -26.73
C SER A 52 12.14 6.18 -25.89
N LEU A 53 10.93 6.18 -26.48
CA LEU A 53 9.71 6.56 -25.76
C LEU A 53 9.30 5.51 -24.72
N PHE A 54 9.30 4.23 -25.10
CA PHE A 54 8.86 3.15 -24.23
C PHE A 54 9.83 2.88 -23.08
N CYS A 55 11.14 3.03 -23.31
CA CYS A 55 12.14 2.93 -22.24
C CYS A 55 11.94 4.03 -21.19
N ILE A 56 11.78 5.29 -21.62
CA ILE A 56 11.59 6.42 -20.69
C ILE A 56 10.28 6.26 -19.91
N LEU A 57 9.17 5.98 -20.60
CA LEU A 57 7.88 5.78 -19.95
C LEU A 57 7.90 4.60 -18.99
N GLY A 58 8.49 3.47 -19.39
CA GLY A 58 8.62 2.28 -18.57
C GLY A 58 9.38 2.54 -17.27
N ILE A 59 10.53 3.22 -17.35
CA ILE A 59 11.34 3.60 -16.17
C ILE A 59 10.54 4.51 -15.22
N VAL A 60 9.88 5.55 -15.76
CA VAL A 60 9.13 6.50 -14.94
C VAL A 60 7.97 5.81 -14.21
N ILE A 61 7.16 5.02 -14.93
CA ILE A 61 6.02 4.30 -14.35
C ILE A 61 6.49 3.29 -13.30
N MET A 62 7.55 2.53 -13.61
CA MET A 62 8.13 1.56 -12.68
C MET A 62 8.62 2.23 -11.39
N ALA A 63 9.41 3.30 -11.51
CA ALA A 63 9.93 4.02 -10.36
C ALA A 63 8.80 4.57 -9.48
N VAL A 64 7.82 5.25 -10.07
CA VAL A 64 6.68 5.81 -9.32
C VAL A 64 5.88 4.71 -8.62
N GLY A 65 5.59 3.59 -9.30
CA GLY A 65 4.89 2.46 -8.71
C GLY A 65 5.63 1.86 -7.52
N LEU A 66 6.96 1.68 -7.61
CA LEU A 66 7.78 1.20 -6.51
C LEU A 66 7.79 2.17 -5.33
N PHE A 67 8.04 3.47 -5.56
CA PHE A 67 8.05 4.47 -4.49
C PHE A 67 6.71 4.56 -3.77
N CYS A 68 5.60 4.60 -4.51
CA CYS A 68 4.26 4.55 -3.93
C CYS A 68 4.05 3.26 -3.11
N GLY A 69 4.42 2.10 -3.67
CA GLY A 69 4.32 0.81 -2.98
C GLY A 69 5.10 0.78 -1.65
N LEU A 70 6.30 1.35 -1.62
CA LEU A 70 7.13 1.47 -0.41
C LEU A 70 6.48 2.34 0.66
N ILE A 71 6.02 3.54 0.29
CA ILE A 71 5.34 4.47 1.21
C ILE A 71 4.07 3.83 1.79
N ILE A 72 3.25 3.23 0.93
CA ILE A 72 2.02 2.55 1.35
C ILE A 72 2.35 1.37 2.28
N ASN A 73 3.40 0.60 1.99
CA ASN A 73 3.81 -0.52 2.83
C ASN A 73 4.27 -0.07 4.23
N LEU A 74 5.00 1.05 4.32
CA LEU A 74 5.35 1.67 5.60
C LEU A 74 4.09 2.09 6.38
N GLY A 75 3.14 2.75 5.70
CA GLY A 75 1.84 3.11 6.28
C GLY A 75 1.06 1.90 6.80
N LEU A 76 1.00 0.80 6.05
CA LEU A 76 0.36 -0.45 6.47
C LEU A 76 1.03 -1.06 7.70
N LYS A 77 2.37 -1.11 7.72
CA LYS A 77 3.11 -1.67 8.86
C LYS A 77 2.84 -0.87 10.13
N ASN A 78 2.86 0.46 10.03
CA ASN A 78 2.63 1.33 11.18
C ASN A 78 1.16 1.30 11.64
N GLY A 79 0.20 1.36 10.71
CA GLY A 79 -1.21 1.29 11.06
C GLY A 79 -1.62 -0.05 11.68
N ARG A 80 -1.09 -1.18 11.19
CA ARG A 80 -1.30 -2.49 11.83
C ARG A 80 -0.79 -2.54 13.27
N ARG A 81 0.39 -1.96 13.53
CA ARG A 81 0.94 -1.84 14.89
C ARG A 81 0.06 -0.98 15.79
N ASN A 82 -0.56 0.07 15.25
CA ASN A 82 -1.50 0.90 16.01
C ASN A 82 -2.77 0.11 16.39
N VAL A 83 -3.36 -0.61 15.43
CA VAL A 83 -4.52 -1.49 15.70
C VAL A 83 -4.18 -2.56 16.72
N GLU A 84 -3.01 -3.19 16.61
CA GLU A 84 -2.55 -4.20 17.56
C GLU A 84 -2.43 -3.65 18.98
N LYS A 85 -1.86 -2.45 19.16
CA LYS A 85 -1.79 -1.78 20.47
C LYS A 85 -3.17 -1.54 21.06
N MET A 86 -4.13 -1.08 20.26
CA MET A 86 -5.51 -0.87 20.72
C MET A 86 -6.19 -2.18 21.11
N LEU A 87 -5.97 -3.26 20.36
CA LEU A 87 -6.47 -4.60 20.70
C LEU A 87 -5.86 -5.16 21.98
N VAL A 88 -4.58 -4.90 22.25
CA VAL A 88 -3.92 -5.27 23.51
C VAL A 88 -4.58 -4.54 24.69
N VAL A 89 -4.84 -3.23 24.56
CA VAL A 89 -5.56 -2.45 25.58
C VAL A 89 -6.97 -3.01 25.81
N LEU A 90 -7.67 -3.44 24.76
CA LEU A 90 -9.00 -4.04 24.87
C LEU A 90 -9.04 -5.44 25.50
N LYS A 91 -7.92 -6.18 25.46
CA LYS A 91 -7.80 -7.57 25.96
C LYS A 91 -7.10 -7.69 27.31
N GLY A 92 -6.27 -6.71 27.66
CA GLY A 92 -5.47 -6.68 28.90
C GLY A 92 -6.22 -6.17 30.13
N GLU A 93 -7.52 -5.91 29.98
CA GLU A 93 -8.50 -5.74 31.07
C GLU A 93 -9.49 -6.90 31.05
#